data_AF-A0A828Z4M1-F1
#
_entry.id   AF-A0A828Z4M1-F1
#
_cell.length_a   1.000
_cell.length_b   1.000
_cell.length_c   1.000
_cell.angle_alpha   90.00
_cell.angle_beta   90.00
_cell.angle_gamma   90.00
#
_symmetry.space_group_name_H-M   'P 1'
#
loop_
_entity.id
_entity.type
_entity.pdbx_description
1 polymer ?
#
loop_
_entity_poly.entity_id
_entity_poly.type
_entity_poly.pdbx_seq_one_letter_code
_entity_poly.pdbx_strand_id
1 'polypeptide(L)'
;MQILEKEKTDHLWPEITLSSYSEQFLIKKKKPKGPISRNSEIIRLKSKILEYFSGALNKIHSPFYNLRIDLLGEFRFQSDVSSPFEEEGLSEREKNLLKIFFEELLDKTLEEHQADPEVFQILESFLLHEQKLDEYQELIGVYDEDLPFIVEAKQCLALMGKIEYSTSLKDKGTSRFQKYGALWKFGGLRLEDREMIYDLVVTGEEPGLLGLAWLLFKHETVGFRTVFPIERRILTLIETFRSEEKESFFKAYSSRHGYLENYFVLKRIYPLEYRKAWLEGEKRKNGRSVLLGSLQDKILEGQDESLEKRYAILKQNRLVYTLSPFELLILLNSTESSNVQKEIGGVEKSLPDSYLTKRAKAVLYFFKKDFEEFLKSLEHCGRFRFSPEMLYLQGSALVEIGRTSEGIGLLESLLMKFPDADYLRLVLERYKKSS
;
A
#
# COMPACT_ATOMS: atom_id res chain seq x y z
N MET A 1 -44.22 41.70 54.14
CA MET A 1 -43.11 41.40 55.07
C MET A 1 -43.08 39.89 55.28
N GLN A 2 -42.09 39.21 54.69
CA GLN A 2 -41.61 37.84 54.94
C GLN A 2 -40.55 37.59 53.84
N ILE A 3 -39.34 38.11 54.03
CA ILE A 3 -38.14 37.39 54.49
C ILE A 3 -37.80 36.21 53.58
N LEU A 4 -36.77 36.45 52.76
CA LEU A 4 -36.02 35.49 51.97
C LEU A 4 -35.50 34.34 52.84
N GLU A 5 -35.93 33.11 52.57
CA GLU A 5 -35.12 31.94 52.86
C GLU A 5 -34.07 31.82 51.76
N LYS A 6 -32.82 32.08 52.14
CA LYS A 6 -31.63 31.72 51.36
C LYS A 6 -31.56 30.20 51.31
N GLU A 7 -32.09 29.60 50.25
CA GLU A 7 -31.57 28.32 49.80
C GLU A 7 -30.14 28.56 49.31
N LYS A 8 -29.17 28.07 50.08
CA LYS A 8 -27.81 27.84 49.60
C LYS A 8 -27.88 26.73 48.56
N THR A 9 -28.07 27.10 47.29
CA THR A 9 -27.73 26.22 46.19
C THR A 9 -26.22 26.33 45.99
N ASP A 10 -25.49 25.32 46.45
CA ASP A 10 -24.15 25.06 45.96
C ASP A 10 -24.23 25.02 44.43
N HIS A 11 -23.56 25.96 43.77
CA HIS A 11 -23.43 26.03 42.32
C HIS A 11 -22.59 24.86 41.80
N LEU A 12 -23.09 23.64 41.91
CA LEU A 12 -22.53 22.46 41.27
C LEU A 12 -23.11 22.37 39.86
N TRP A 13 -22.30 22.75 38.88
CA TRP A 13 -22.56 22.39 37.49
C TRP A 13 -22.73 20.87 37.38
N PRO A 14 -23.66 20.37 36.55
CA PRO A 14 -23.78 18.92 36.35
C PRO A 14 -22.46 18.37 35.78
N GLU A 15 -21.82 17.46 36.53
CA GLU A 15 -20.64 16.72 36.06
C GLU A 15 -21.13 15.64 35.07
N ILE A 16 -20.83 15.84 33.78
CA ILE A 16 -20.99 14.83 32.73
C ILE A 16 -19.69 14.02 32.70
N THR A 17 -19.75 12.69 32.69
CA THR A 17 -18.58 11.79 32.71
C THR A 17 -18.57 10.86 31.50
N LEU A 18 -17.38 10.44 31.07
CA LEU A 18 -17.23 9.43 30.02
C LEU A 18 -17.54 8.03 30.55
N SER A 19 -18.10 7.16 29.72
CA SER A 19 -18.52 5.81 30.16
C SER A 19 -17.34 4.87 30.44
N SER A 20 -16.18 5.10 29.81
CA SER A 20 -14.98 4.25 29.92
C SER A 20 -14.27 4.29 31.27
N TYR A 21 -14.46 5.36 32.07
CA TYR A 21 -13.86 5.50 33.40
C TYR A 21 -14.82 5.16 34.56
N SER A 22 -15.98 4.57 34.26
CA SER A 22 -16.90 4.03 35.28
C SER A 22 -16.34 2.79 36.02
N GLU A 23 -15.29 2.16 35.50
CA GLU A 23 -14.53 1.13 36.22
C GLU A 23 -13.57 1.79 37.23
N GLN A 24 -13.88 1.60 38.51
CA GLN A 24 -13.11 2.15 39.62
C GLN A 24 -11.66 1.62 39.61
N PHE A 25 -10.74 2.41 39.04
CA PHE A 25 -9.32 2.25 39.34
C PHE A 25 -9.13 2.46 40.85
N LEU A 26 -8.86 1.37 41.57
CA LEU A 26 -8.37 1.41 42.95
C LEU A 26 -6.97 2.02 42.93
N ILE A 27 -6.90 3.34 42.79
CA ILE A 27 -5.71 4.12 43.10
C ILE A 27 -5.42 3.80 44.57
N LYS A 28 -4.37 3.02 44.82
CA LYS A 28 -3.83 2.83 46.18
C LYS A 28 -3.43 4.21 46.68
N LYS A 29 -4.34 4.87 47.40
CA LYS A 29 -4.12 6.17 48.02
C LYS A 29 -2.90 6.09 48.95
N LYS A 30 -1.72 6.44 48.45
CA LYS A 30 -0.74 7.11 49.30
C LYS A 30 -1.31 8.50 49.60
N LYS A 31 -1.24 8.89 50.88
CA LYS A 31 -1.85 10.11 51.40
C LYS A 31 -1.55 11.32 50.48
N PRO A 32 -2.56 11.96 49.89
CA PRO A 32 -2.34 13.22 49.19
C PRO A 32 -1.93 14.26 50.23
N LYS A 33 -0.80 14.93 50.02
CA LYS A 33 -0.50 16.16 50.73
C LYS A 33 -1.39 17.24 50.13
N GLY A 34 -2.54 17.48 50.77
CA GLY A 34 -3.44 18.60 50.48
C GLY A 34 -4.65 18.24 49.60
N PRO A 35 -5.76 18.99 49.71
CA PRO A 35 -6.91 18.81 48.84
C PRO A 35 -6.55 19.33 47.45
N ILE A 36 -6.58 18.47 46.43
CA ILE A 36 -6.56 18.91 45.03
C ILE A 36 -7.89 19.65 44.84
N SER A 37 -7.87 20.97 44.89
CA SER A 37 -9.08 21.76 44.61
C SER A 37 -9.42 21.55 43.14
N ARG A 38 -10.50 20.83 42.85
CA ARG A 38 -11.01 20.76 41.48
C ARG A 38 -11.32 22.20 41.04
N ASN A 39 -10.54 22.75 40.10
CA ASN A 39 -10.81 24.10 39.61
C ASN A 39 -12.17 24.10 38.90
N SER A 40 -13.08 24.96 39.38
CA SER A 40 -14.41 25.15 38.81
C SER A 40 -14.38 25.49 37.32
N GLU A 41 -13.31 26.13 36.85
CA GLU A 41 -13.16 26.51 35.46
C GLU A 41 -12.76 25.33 34.57
N ILE A 42 -11.87 24.46 35.05
CA ILE A 42 -11.54 23.19 34.38
C ILE A 42 -12.78 22.30 34.29
N ILE A 43 -13.55 22.19 35.38
CA ILE A 43 -14.82 21.44 35.38
C ILE A 43 -15.79 22.05 34.36
N ARG A 44 -15.91 23.38 34.31
CA ARG A 44 -16.78 24.07 33.34
C ARG A 44 -16.37 23.79 31.90
N LEU A 45 -15.08 23.86 31.58
CA LEU A 45 -14.55 23.59 30.23
C LEU A 45 -14.76 22.13 29.84
N LYS A 46 -14.45 21.20 30.74
CA LYS A 46 -14.71 19.77 30.59
C LYS A 46 -16.18 19.48 30.31
N SER A 47 -17.10 19.99 31.14
CA SER A 47 -18.54 19.78 30.96
C SER A 47 -19.04 20.34 29.62
N LYS A 48 -18.55 21.53 29.22
CA LYS A 48 -18.86 22.09 27.89
C LYS A 48 -18.41 21.16 26.77
N ILE A 49 -17.17 20.68 26.82
CA ILE A 49 -16.66 19.76 25.78
C ILE A 49 -17.48 18.47 25.75
N LEU A 50 -17.79 17.87 26.90
CA LEU A 50 -18.54 16.61 26.96
C LEU A 50 -20.00 16.73 26.55
N GLU A 51 -20.65 17.87 26.84
CA GLU A 51 -22.02 18.15 26.40
C GLU A 51 -22.14 18.10 24.87
N TYR A 52 -21.13 18.60 24.16
CA TYR A 52 -21.13 18.64 22.71
C TYR A 52 -20.46 17.40 22.06
N PHE A 53 -19.57 16.66 22.76
CA PHE A 53 -18.65 15.69 22.12
C PHE A 53 -18.47 14.34 22.82
N SER A 54 -19.32 14.00 23.80
CA SER A 54 -19.21 12.73 24.53
C SER A 54 -19.22 11.49 23.62
N GLY A 55 -19.96 11.48 22.50
CA GLY A 55 -20.08 10.33 21.59
C GLY A 55 -18.78 9.93 20.89
N ALA A 56 -18.03 10.90 20.37
CA ALA A 56 -16.77 10.66 19.68
C ALA A 56 -15.61 10.36 20.65
N LEU A 57 -15.57 11.04 21.80
CA LEU A 57 -14.55 10.85 22.84
C LEU A 57 -14.70 9.49 23.53
N ASN A 58 -15.92 8.95 23.63
CA ASN A 58 -16.19 7.61 24.13
C ASN A 58 -15.68 6.48 23.19
N LYS A 59 -15.15 6.77 21.99
CA LYS A 59 -14.61 5.74 21.08
C LYS A 59 -13.09 5.59 21.15
N ILE A 60 -12.38 6.59 21.67
CA ILE A 60 -10.91 6.61 21.74
C ILE A 60 -10.51 6.17 23.15
N HIS A 61 -10.11 4.91 23.27
CA HIS A 61 -9.68 4.31 24.54
C HIS A 61 -8.18 4.01 24.61
N SER A 62 -7.48 4.06 23.48
CA SER A 62 -6.04 3.84 23.43
C SER A 62 -5.40 4.60 22.27
N PRO A 63 -4.22 5.22 22.47
CA PRO A 63 -3.50 5.93 21.40
C PRO A 63 -3.12 5.02 20.22
N PHE A 64 -3.09 3.70 20.43
CA PHE A 64 -2.73 2.71 19.41
C PHE A 64 -3.87 2.33 18.48
N TYR A 65 -5.12 2.59 18.85
CA TYR A 65 -6.29 2.23 18.05
C TYR A 65 -6.25 2.88 16.66
N ASN A 66 -5.74 4.12 16.60
CA ASN A 66 -5.64 4.89 15.37
C ASN A 66 -4.22 4.88 14.77
N LEU A 67 -3.27 4.14 15.33
CA LEU A 67 -1.91 4.11 14.84
C LEU A 67 -1.76 3.05 13.73
N ARG A 68 -0.96 3.37 12.72
CA ARG A 68 -0.53 2.43 11.67
C ARG A 68 0.95 2.58 11.40
N ILE A 69 1.52 1.54 10.81
CA ILE A 69 2.83 1.60 10.17
C ILE A 69 2.57 1.91 8.69
N ASP A 70 3.18 2.98 8.20
CA ASP A 70 3.04 3.42 6.81
C ASP A 70 3.86 2.53 5.85
N LEU A 71 3.70 2.74 4.53
CA LEU A 71 4.40 1.90 3.54
C LEU A 71 5.93 2.11 3.50
N LEU A 72 6.44 3.09 4.26
CA LEU A 72 7.86 3.42 4.41
C LEU A 72 8.43 2.91 5.75
N GLY A 73 7.57 2.45 6.66
CA GLY A 73 7.96 1.85 7.94
C GLY A 73 7.86 2.80 9.13
N GLU A 74 7.27 3.98 8.94
CA GLU A 74 7.07 4.97 9.99
C GLU A 74 5.71 4.80 10.68
N PHE A 75 5.67 5.14 11.97
CA PHE A 75 4.42 5.15 12.73
C PHE A 75 3.66 6.44 12.44
N ARG A 76 2.40 6.30 12.02
CA ARG A 76 1.52 7.40 11.62
C ARG A 76 0.11 7.15 12.12
N PHE A 77 -0.63 8.23 12.41
CA PHE A 77 -2.08 8.12 12.64
C PHE A 77 -2.82 7.83 11.34
N GLN A 78 -3.88 7.02 11.41
CA GLN A 78 -4.84 6.84 10.34
C GLN A 78 -5.63 8.14 10.18
N SER A 79 -5.54 8.77 9.02
CA SER A 79 -6.22 10.03 8.70
C SER A 79 -7.73 9.89 8.57
N ASP A 80 -8.23 8.67 8.36
CA ASP A 80 -9.58 8.41 7.85
C ASP A 80 -10.61 8.05 8.92
N VAL A 81 -10.20 7.98 10.18
CA VAL A 81 -11.18 7.92 11.26
C VAL A 81 -11.63 9.35 11.47
N SER A 82 -12.88 9.61 11.05
CA SER A 82 -13.63 10.84 11.28
C SER A 82 -13.13 11.51 12.55
N SER A 83 -12.54 12.69 12.38
CA SER A 83 -12.24 13.56 13.50
C SER A 83 -13.38 13.49 14.51
N PRO A 84 -13.13 13.51 15.84
CA PRO A 84 -14.23 13.78 16.77
C PRO A 84 -14.98 15.08 16.44
N PHE A 85 -14.39 15.95 15.59
CA PHE A 85 -14.94 17.18 15.05
C PHE A 85 -15.60 17.02 13.66
N GLU A 86 -15.60 15.84 13.06
CA GLU A 86 -16.20 15.53 11.74
C GLU A 86 -17.52 14.76 11.86
N GLU A 87 -18.07 14.60 13.07
CA GLU A 87 -19.45 14.14 13.23
C GLU A 87 -20.39 15.01 12.37
N GLU A 88 -21.27 14.37 11.60
CA GLU A 88 -22.26 15.04 10.76
C GLU A 88 -23.09 16.02 11.62
N GLY A 89 -22.94 17.33 11.39
CA GLY A 89 -23.75 18.35 12.05
C GLY A 89 -23.01 19.60 12.54
N LEU A 90 -21.68 19.59 12.61
CA LEU A 90 -20.92 20.76 13.10
C LEU A 90 -20.54 21.73 11.99
N SER A 91 -20.94 22.99 12.16
CA SER A 91 -20.46 24.11 11.34
C SER A 91 -18.98 24.39 11.58
N GLU A 92 -18.28 24.98 10.59
CA GLU A 92 -16.89 25.43 10.74
C GLU A 92 -16.67 26.32 11.97
N ARG A 93 -17.69 27.14 12.31
CA ARG A 93 -17.66 28.01 13.48
C ARG A 93 -17.62 27.21 14.79
N GLU A 94 -18.39 26.14 14.90
CA GLU A 94 -18.42 25.29 16.09
C GLU A 94 -17.11 24.52 16.25
N LYS A 95 -16.50 24.05 15.15
CA LYS A 95 -15.18 23.42 15.17
C LYS A 95 -14.10 24.37 15.69
N ASN A 96 -14.11 25.63 15.22
CA ASN A 96 -13.17 26.65 15.69
C ASN A 96 -13.38 26.99 17.18
N LEU A 97 -14.62 27.12 17.62
CA LEU A 97 -14.93 27.35 19.05
C LEU A 97 -14.48 26.18 19.92
N LEU A 98 -14.68 24.95 19.46
CA LEU A 98 -14.26 23.77 20.20
C LEU A 98 -12.74 23.73 20.35
N LYS A 99 -12.00 24.03 19.26
CA LYS A 99 -10.53 24.12 19.30
C LYS A 99 -10.06 25.11 20.37
N ILE A 100 -10.71 26.27 20.48
CA ILE A 100 -10.42 27.26 21.52
C ILE A 100 -10.66 26.67 22.92
N PHE A 101 -11.77 25.95 23.15
CA PHE A 101 -12.03 25.33 24.46
C PHE A 101 -11.03 24.25 24.83
N PHE A 102 -10.53 23.46 23.86
CA PHE A 102 -9.49 22.48 24.11
C PHE A 102 -8.13 23.13 24.41
N GLU A 103 -7.77 24.18 23.67
CA GLU A 103 -6.53 24.94 23.92
C GLU A 103 -6.59 25.61 25.31
N GLU A 104 -7.71 26.23 25.67
CA GLU A 104 -7.91 26.82 26.99
C GLU A 104 -7.89 25.77 28.13
N LEU A 105 -8.47 24.58 27.89
CA LEU A 105 -8.43 23.47 28.83
C LEU A 105 -7.01 22.94 29.02
N LEU A 106 -6.24 22.82 27.94
CA LEU A 106 -4.85 22.38 27.97
C LEU A 106 -3.99 23.35 28.78
N ASP A 107 -4.04 24.65 28.44
CA ASP A 107 -3.24 25.70 29.11
C ASP A 107 -3.49 25.68 30.62
N LYS A 108 -4.76 25.66 31.05
CA LYS A 108 -5.12 25.60 32.47
C LYS A 108 -4.69 24.30 33.14
N THR A 109 -4.77 23.17 32.44
CA THR A 109 -4.34 21.88 32.98
C THR A 109 -2.84 21.86 33.23
N LEU A 110 -2.06 22.45 32.32
CA LEU A 110 -0.60 22.58 32.45
C LEU A 110 -0.22 23.58 33.54
N GLU A 111 -0.82 24.78 33.57
CA GLU A 111 -0.55 25.81 34.59
C GLU A 111 -0.86 25.32 36.00
N GLU A 112 -2.01 24.68 36.19
CA GLU A 112 -2.49 24.28 37.52
C GLU A 112 -2.10 22.86 37.93
N HIS A 113 -1.39 22.13 37.06
CA HIS A 113 -0.99 20.75 37.28
C HIS A 113 -2.17 19.84 37.66
N GLN A 114 -3.30 20.00 36.95
CA GLN A 114 -4.53 19.29 37.26
C GLN A 114 -4.47 17.83 36.78
N ALA A 115 -4.29 16.90 37.71
CA ALA A 115 -4.20 15.46 37.42
C ALA A 115 -5.58 14.74 37.42
N ASP A 116 -6.55 15.21 36.63
CA ASP A 116 -7.83 14.49 36.41
C ASP A 116 -7.69 13.52 35.21
N PRO A 117 -7.86 12.19 35.39
CA PRO A 117 -7.78 11.21 34.29
C PRO A 117 -8.80 11.44 33.16
N GLU A 118 -9.99 11.96 33.47
CA GLU A 118 -10.98 12.25 32.43
C GLU A 118 -10.56 13.46 31.58
N VAL A 119 -9.92 14.46 32.19
CA VAL A 119 -9.32 15.59 31.46
C VAL A 119 -8.18 15.11 30.57
N PHE A 120 -7.37 14.15 31.04
CA PHE A 120 -6.33 13.52 30.23
C PHE A 120 -6.91 12.88 28.97
N GLN A 121 -7.95 12.05 29.10
CA GLN A 121 -8.55 11.35 27.95
C GLN A 121 -9.13 12.32 26.92
N ILE A 122 -9.78 13.40 27.39
CA ILE A 122 -10.33 14.46 26.55
C ILE A 122 -9.20 15.13 25.76
N LEU A 123 -8.15 15.59 26.45
CA LEU A 123 -7.02 16.27 25.83
C LEU A 123 -6.19 15.33 24.93
N GLU A 124 -5.96 14.08 25.34
CA GLU A 124 -5.27 13.06 24.54
C GLU A 124 -5.96 12.85 23.20
N SER A 125 -7.29 12.68 23.21
CA SER A 125 -8.07 12.50 21.98
C SER A 125 -7.91 13.68 21.02
N PHE A 126 -7.87 14.90 21.55
CA PHE A 126 -7.67 16.11 20.76
C PHE A 126 -6.24 16.22 20.21
N LEU A 127 -5.23 16.06 21.07
CA LEU A 127 -3.83 16.27 20.73
C LEU A 127 -3.33 15.23 19.71
N LEU A 128 -3.73 13.97 19.86
CA LEU A 128 -3.39 12.92 18.91
C LEU A 128 -4.06 13.13 17.55
N HIS A 129 -5.30 13.63 17.54
CA HIS A 129 -6.02 13.95 16.32
C HIS A 129 -5.36 15.11 15.56
N GLU A 130 -5.08 16.22 16.25
CA GLU A 130 -4.38 17.38 15.67
C GLU A 130 -2.88 17.13 15.44
N GLN A 131 -2.37 15.96 15.83
CA GLN A 131 -0.94 15.59 15.76
C GLN A 131 -0.02 16.57 16.52
N LYS A 132 -0.54 17.20 17.58
CA LYS A 132 0.16 18.09 18.51
C LYS A 132 0.96 17.27 19.53
N LEU A 133 1.99 16.58 19.03
CA LEU A 133 2.77 15.60 19.80
C LEU A 133 3.66 16.20 20.88
N ASP A 134 4.08 17.46 20.70
CA ASP A 134 4.96 18.14 21.64
C ASP A 134 4.14 18.57 22.87
N GLU A 135 2.95 19.13 22.66
CA GLU A 135 1.96 19.42 23.70
C GLU A 135 1.43 18.15 24.39
N TYR A 136 1.29 17.05 23.65
CA TYR A 136 0.95 15.76 24.24
C TYR A 136 2.05 15.24 25.18
N GLN A 137 3.32 15.45 24.81
CA GLN A 137 4.45 15.12 25.69
C GLN A 137 4.45 15.98 26.96
N GLU A 138 4.10 17.27 26.87
CA GLU A 138 3.96 18.17 28.03
C GLU A 138 2.81 17.71 28.95
N LEU A 139 1.66 17.37 28.39
CA LEU A 139 0.50 16.87 29.13
C LEU A 139 0.83 15.61 29.94
N ILE A 140 1.56 14.67 29.35
CA ILE A 140 2.00 13.43 30.03
C ILE A 140 2.83 13.77 31.27
N GLY A 141 3.62 14.85 31.25
CA GLY A 141 4.47 15.30 32.35
C GLY A 141 3.71 15.79 33.59
N VAL A 142 2.41 16.10 33.47
CA VAL A 142 1.56 16.52 34.60
C VAL A 142 1.18 15.36 35.52
N TYR A 143 1.20 14.13 35.00
CA TYR A 143 0.67 12.95 35.68
C TYR A 143 1.78 12.01 36.20
N ASP A 144 1.46 11.19 37.20
CA ASP A 144 2.39 10.20 37.75
C ASP A 144 2.84 9.18 36.69
N GLU A 145 4.16 8.94 36.61
CA GLU A 145 4.78 8.12 35.55
C GLU A 145 4.34 6.65 35.53
N ASP A 146 3.89 6.14 36.67
CA ASP A 146 3.50 4.73 36.87
C ASP A 146 2.05 4.44 36.44
N LEU A 147 1.28 5.47 36.08
CA LEU A 147 -0.12 5.30 35.66
C LEU A 147 -0.20 4.52 34.33
N PRO A 148 -1.09 3.51 34.20
CA PRO A 148 -1.15 2.67 33.00
C PRO A 148 -1.31 3.45 31.68
N PHE A 149 -2.19 4.45 31.65
CA PHE A 149 -2.42 5.28 30.46
C PHE A 149 -1.22 6.18 30.12
N ILE A 150 -0.44 6.62 31.12
CA ILE A 150 0.81 7.37 30.93
C ILE A 150 1.90 6.48 30.35
N VAL A 151 1.98 5.23 30.78
CA VAL A 151 2.90 4.25 30.18
C VAL A 151 2.54 3.98 28.72
N GLU A 152 1.25 3.81 28.40
CA GLU A 152 0.79 3.65 27.01
C GLU A 152 1.10 4.89 26.14
N ALA A 153 0.87 6.09 26.67
CA ALA A 153 1.18 7.35 26.00
C ALA A 153 2.69 7.47 25.69
N LYS A 154 3.55 7.16 26.67
CA LYS A 154 5.01 7.13 26.50
C LYS A 154 5.43 6.08 25.46
N GLN A 155 4.83 4.89 25.46
CA GLN A 155 5.09 3.88 24.44
C GLN A 155 4.73 4.39 23.03
N CYS A 156 3.59 5.05 22.86
CA CYS A 156 3.17 5.63 21.58
C CYS A 156 4.18 6.66 21.08
N LEU A 157 4.53 7.64 21.92
CA LEU A 157 5.54 8.65 21.59
C LEU A 157 6.90 8.05 21.23
N ALA A 158 7.31 6.99 21.90
CA ALA A 158 8.58 6.34 21.64
C ALA A 158 8.58 5.56 20.30
N LEU A 159 7.48 4.90 19.94
CA LEU A 159 7.34 4.29 18.59
C LEU A 159 7.39 5.37 17.50
N MET A 160 6.75 6.51 17.76
CA MET A 160 6.80 7.70 16.90
C MET A 160 8.17 8.40 16.88
N GLY A 161 9.10 8.01 17.76
CA GLY A 161 10.46 8.57 17.83
C GLY A 161 10.55 9.95 18.45
N LYS A 162 9.54 10.36 19.23
CA LYS A 162 9.51 11.66 19.93
C LYS A 162 10.25 11.64 21.27
N ILE A 163 10.31 10.48 21.92
CA ILE A 163 11.08 10.26 23.14
C ILE A 163 12.03 9.07 22.98
N GLU A 164 13.10 9.05 23.77
CA GLU A 164 14.00 7.90 23.85
C GLU A 164 13.28 6.69 24.44
N TYR A 165 13.50 5.52 23.84
CA TYR A 165 12.90 4.29 24.31
C TYR A 165 13.68 3.69 25.47
N SER A 166 13.03 3.53 26.62
CA SER A 166 13.59 2.84 27.78
C SER A 166 13.17 1.35 27.79
N THR A 167 14.04 0.49 28.31
CA THR A 167 13.76 -0.96 28.42
C THR A 167 12.53 -1.28 29.27
N SER A 168 12.13 -0.39 30.19
CA SER A 168 10.91 -0.53 31.00
C SER A 168 9.61 -0.43 30.19
N LEU A 169 9.65 0.12 28.97
CA LEU A 169 8.50 0.23 28.07
C LEU A 169 8.32 -1.02 27.18
N LYS A 170 9.25 -1.98 27.21
CA LYS A 170 9.34 -3.13 26.30
C LYS A 170 8.39 -4.28 26.61
N ASP A 171 8.08 -4.49 27.88
CA ASP A 171 7.37 -5.70 28.35
C ASP A 171 5.88 -5.47 28.67
N LYS A 172 5.28 -4.37 28.20
CA LYS A 172 3.91 -3.97 28.58
C LYS A 172 2.94 -3.77 27.42
N GLY A 173 3.27 -4.23 26.20
CA GLY A 173 2.33 -4.19 25.08
C GLY A 173 1.15 -5.14 25.33
N THR A 174 -0.04 -4.59 25.51
CA THR A 174 -1.29 -5.33 25.70
C THR A 174 -1.90 -5.78 24.36
N SER A 175 -1.63 -5.05 23.27
CA SER A 175 -2.15 -5.34 21.93
C SER A 175 -1.12 -5.97 20.98
N ARG A 176 -1.61 -6.68 19.95
CA ARG A 176 -0.74 -7.28 18.92
C ARG A 176 -0.03 -6.21 18.11
N PHE A 177 -0.69 -5.09 17.80
CA PHE A 177 -0.06 -3.94 17.15
C PHE A 177 1.13 -3.42 17.96
N GLN A 178 0.96 -3.19 19.27
CA GLN A 178 2.05 -2.73 20.14
C GLN A 178 3.23 -3.70 20.14
N LYS A 179 2.95 -5.01 20.29
CA LYS A 179 3.98 -6.06 20.26
C LYS A 179 4.80 -6.00 18.97
N TYR A 180 4.14 -6.10 17.81
CA TYR A 180 4.85 -6.16 16.53
C TYR A 180 5.46 -4.80 16.12
N GLY A 181 4.82 -3.70 16.47
CA GLY A 181 5.35 -2.35 16.28
C GLY A 181 6.65 -2.13 17.08
N ALA A 182 6.69 -2.52 18.35
CA ALA A 182 7.92 -2.45 19.14
C ALA A 182 9.03 -3.34 18.56
N LEU A 183 8.70 -4.59 18.19
CA LEU A 183 9.69 -5.49 17.57
C LEU A 183 10.24 -4.92 16.26
N TRP A 184 9.40 -4.28 15.44
CA TRP A 184 9.84 -3.57 14.22
C TRP A 184 10.78 -2.42 14.55
N LYS A 185 10.34 -1.49 15.40
CA LYS A 185 11.10 -0.27 15.73
C LYS A 185 12.47 -0.57 16.33
N PHE A 186 12.57 -1.62 17.15
CA PHE A 186 13.79 -1.96 17.90
C PHE A 186 14.55 -3.17 17.35
N GLY A 187 14.23 -3.63 16.14
CA GLY A 187 15.00 -4.67 15.44
C GLY A 187 14.93 -6.07 16.05
N GLY A 188 13.78 -6.44 16.64
CA GLY A 188 13.57 -7.72 17.34
C GLY A 188 12.72 -8.76 16.60
N LEU A 189 12.26 -8.48 15.38
CA LEU A 189 11.36 -9.37 14.64
C LEU A 189 12.02 -10.70 14.27
N ARG A 190 11.37 -11.81 14.64
CA ARG A 190 11.76 -13.17 14.23
C ARG A 190 10.98 -13.61 12.99
N LEU A 191 11.37 -14.75 12.42
CA LEU A 191 10.68 -15.34 11.27
C LEU A 191 9.20 -15.66 11.59
N GLU A 192 8.93 -16.22 12.76
CA GLU A 192 7.57 -16.52 13.22
C GLU A 192 6.72 -15.26 13.34
N ASP A 193 7.30 -14.15 13.82
CA ASP A 193 6.62 -12.86 13.92
C ASP A 193 6.27 -12.32 12.53
N ARG A 194 7.19 -12.45 11.55
CA ARG A 194 6.95 -12.07 10.14
C ARG A 194 5.75 -12.80 9.55
N GLU A 195 5.66 -14.11 9.76
CA GLU A 195 4.53 -14.92 9.26
C GLU A 195 3.21 -14.57 9.95
N MET A 196 3.24 -14.35 11.27
CA MET A 196 2.06 -13.94 12.02
C MET A 196 1.55 -12.55 11.59
N ILE A 197 2.44 -11.59 11.36
CA ILE A 197 2.08 -10.26 10.84
C ILE A 197 1.35 -10.38 9.49
N TYR A 198 1.83 -11.26 8.61
CA TYR A 198 1.17 -11.52 7.33
C TYR A 198 -0.27 -11.99 7.53
N ASP A 199 -0.44 -13.02 8.36
CA ASP A 199 -1.74 -13.65 8.56
C ASP A 199 -2.73 -12.64 9.18
N LEU A 200 -2.31 -11.87 10.20
CA LEU A 200 -3.11 -10.83 10.84
C LEU A 200 -3.57 -9.72 9.88
N VAL A 201 -2.70 -9.29 8.96
CA VAL A 201 -3.02 -8.25 7.99
C VAL A 201 -3.94 -8.78 6.89
N VAL A 202 -3.71 -10.01 6.42
CA VAL A 202 -4.51 -10.62 5.35
C VAL A 202 -5.91 -10.97 5.84
N THR A 203 -6.07 -11.48 7.07
CA THR A 203 -7.39 -11.69 7.69
C THR A 203 -8.09 -10.36 8.00
N GLY A 204 -7.32 -9.30 8.20
CA GLY A 204 -7.82 -7.97 8.54
C GLY A 204 -8.03 -7.77 10.04
N GLU A 205 -7.45 -8.63 10.87
CA GLU A 205 -7.46 -8.51 12.33
C GLU A 205 -6.65 -7.32 12.83
N GLU A 206 -5.51 -7.03 12.18
CA GLU A 206 -4.62 -5.91 12.56
C GLU A 206 -4.27 -5.03 11.34
N PRO A 207 -5.20 -4.21 10.84
CA PRO A 207 -4.98 -3.39 9.64
C PRO A 207 -3.87 -2.34 9.84
N GLY A 208 -3.60 -1.92 11.09
CA GLY A 208 -2.52 -0.98 11.40
C GLY A 208 -1.12 -1.51 11.03
N LEU A 209 -0.93 -2.83 10.92
CA LEU A 209 0.34 -3.46 10.54
C LEU A 209 0.54 -3.58 9.02
N LEU A 210 -0.38 -3.07 8.20
CA LEU A 210 -0.34 -3.24 6.74
C LEU A 210 0.96 -2.74 6.09
N GLY A 211 1.48 -1.59 6.51
CA GLY A 211 2.74 -1.08 5.98
C GLY A 211 3.97 -1.90 6.38
N LEU A 212 3.94 -2.49 7.58
CA LEU A 212 4.97 -3.43 8.01
C LEU A 212 4.93 -4.72 7.18
N ALA A 213 3.74 -5.30 6.97
CA ALA A 213 3.57 -6.46 6.12
C ALA A 213 4.06 -6.18 4.69
N TRP A 214 3.75 -4.99 4.15
CA TRP A 214 4.28 -4.55 2.86
C TRP A 214 5.80 -4.55 2.84
N LEU A 215 6.47 -3.91 3.80
CA LEU A 215 7.93 -3.88 3.85
C LEU A 215 8.57 -5.27 3.92
N LEU A 216 7.97 -6.19 4.68
CA LEU A 216 8.47 -7.54 4.89
C LEU A 216 8.24 -8.47 3.68
N PHE A 217 7.23 -8.21 2.85
CA PHE A 217 6.81 -9.12 1.78
C PHE A 217 6.79 -8.50 0.38
N LYS A 218 7.12 -7.20 0.20
CA LYS A 218 7.06 -6.51 -1.10
C LYS A 218 7.87 -7.14 -2.24
N HIS A 219 8.77 -8.07 -1.95
CA HIS A 219 9.58 -8.80 -2.93
C HIS A 219 9.19 -10.28 -3.07
N GLU A 220 8.27 -10.79 -2.24
CA GLU A 220 7.88 -12.20 -2.21
C GLU A 220 6.73 -12.46 -3.19
N THR A 221 7.05 -12.99 -4.37
CA THR A 221 6.07 -13.26 -5.44
C THR A 221 5.68 -14.74 -5.56
N VAL A 222 6.34 -15.63 -4.82
CA VAL A 222 6.16 -17.09 -4.89
C VAL A 222 5.96 -17.67 -3.48
N GLY A 223 5.21 -18.77 -3.37
CA GLY A 223 4.95 -19.47 -2.11
C GLY A 223 3.54 -19.21 -1.55
N PHE A 224 3.32 -19.57 -0.28
CA PHE A 224 2.01 -19.41 0.38
C PHE A 224 1.74 -17.97 0.84
N ARG A 225 2.77 -17.26 1.31
CA ARG A 225 2.67 -15.88 1.81
C ARG A 225 3.32 -14.92 0.82
N THR A 226 2.54 -14.51 -0.17
CA THR A 226 2.99 -13.63 -1.26
C THR A 226 2.55 -12.20 -1.06
N VAL A 227 3.13 -11.28 -1.80
CA VAL A 227 2.79 -9.85 -1.77
C VAL A 227 1.36 -9.55 -2.25
N PHE A 228 0.73 -10.43 -3.05
CA PHE A 228 -0.52 -10.10 -3.75
C PHE A 228 -1.73 -9.83 -2.84
N PRO A 229 -1.98 -10.60 -1.76
CA PRO A 229 -3.03 -10.26 -0.79
C PRO A 229 -2.80 -8.92 -0.08
N ILE A 230 -1.53 -8.58 0.19
CA ILE A 230 -1.15 -7.30 0.79
C ILE A 230 -1.41 -6.17 -0.20
N GLU A 231 -0.99 -6.31 -1.47
CA GLU A 231 -1.27 -5.34 -2.53
C GLU A 231 -2.78 -5.08 -2.65
N ARG A 232 -3.62 -6.13 -2.57
CA ARG A 232 -5.08 -5.99 -2.60
C ARG A 232 -5.60 -5.15 -1.43
N ARG A 233 -5.09 -5.37 -0.20
CA ARG A 233 -5.45 -4.58 0.99
C ARG A 233 -5.01 -3.11 0.85
N ILE A 234 -3.79 -2.88 0.36
CA ILE A 234 -3.28 -1.53 0.06
C ILE A 234 -4.18 -0.85 -0.97
N LEU A 235 -4.55 -1.55 -2.05
CA LEU A 235 -5.44 -1.00 -3.06
C LEU A 235 -6.79 -0.61 -2.49
N THR A 236 -7.37 -1.37 -1.57
CA THR A 236 -8.63 -0.99 -0.90
C THR A 236 -8.51 0.35 -0.18
N LEU A 237 -7.39 0.59 0.49
CA LEU A 237 -7.15 1.78 1.32
C LEU A 237 -6.29 2.85 0.61
N ILE A 238 -6.08 2.74 -0.71
CA ILE A 238 -5.07 3.55 -1.42
C ILE A 238 -5.33 5.05 -1.30
N GLU A 239 -6.61 5.46 -1.21
CA GLU A 239 -7.02 6.86 -1.13
C GLU A 239 -6.56 7.53 0.18
N THR A 240 -6.51 6.75 1.27
CA THR A 240 -6.10 7.15 2.63
C THR A 240 -4.60 7.45 2.77
N PHE A 241 -3.79 6.97 1.82
CA PHE A 241 -2.34 7.09 1.89
C PHE A 241 -1.83 8.44 1.38
N ARG A 242 -0.66 8.86 1.87
CA ARG A 242 0.01 10.06 1.38
C ARG A 242 0.54 9.88 -0.03
N SER A 243 0.84 10.99 -0.70
CA SER A 243 1.38 10.99 -2.06
C SER A 243 2.68 10.19 -2.17
N GLU A 244 3.57 10.29 -1.18
CA GLU A 244 4.85 9.56 -1.17
C GLU A 244 4.65 8.04 -1.04
N GLU A 245 3.71 7.62 -0.18
CA GLU A 245 3.33 6.21 -0.02
C GLU A 245 2.73 5.66 -1.32
N LYS A 246 1.80 6.42 -1.92
CA LYS A 246 1.15 6.08 -3.20
C LYS A 246 2.18 5.90 -4.31
N GLU A 247 3.15 6.79 -4.42
CA GLU A 247 4.20 6.73 -5.44
C GLU A 247 5.14 5.53 -5.20
N SER A 248 5.61 5.34 -3.98
CA SER A 248 6.48 4.23 -3.59
C SER A 248 5.82 2.88 -3.87
N PHE A 249 4.55 2.73 -3.48
CA PHE A 249 3.74 1.56 -3.79
C PHE A 249 3.60 1.36 -5.30
N PHE A 250 3.19 2.39 -6.04
CA PHE A 250 2.94 2.28 -7.47
C PHE A 250 4.20 1.88 -8.26
N LYS A 251 5.37 2.38 -7.86
CA LYS A 251 6.65 1.98 -8.46
C LYS A 251 6.92 0.48 -8.31
N ALA A 252 6.71 -0.08 -7.12
CA ALA A 252 6.88 -1.51 -6.88
C ALA A 252 5.78 -2.33 -7.59
N TYR A 253 4.53 -1.90 -7.50
CA TYR A 253 3.38 -2.53 -8.14
C TYR A 253 3.55 -2.60 -9.67
N SER A 254 3.91 -1.48 -10.31
CA SER A 254 4.02 -1.39 -11.76
C SER A 254 5.11 -2.25 -12.38
N SER A 255 6.13 -2.62 -11.60
CA SER A 255 7.17 -3.55 -12.03
C SER A 255 6.69 -5.00 -12.15
N ARG A 256 5.63 -5.37 -11.41
CA ARG A 256 5.08 -6.72 -11.35
C ARG A 256 3.79 -6.89 -12.16
N HIS A 257 3.06 -5.80 -12.36
CA HIS A 257 1.73 -5.83 -12.95
C HIS A 257 1.68 -5.29 -14.37
N GLY A 258 0.70 -5.79 -15.12
CA GLY A 258 0.49 -5.41 -16.51
C GLY A 258 -0.04 -3.99 -16.67
N TYR A 259 -0.04 -3.53 -17.92
CA TYR A 259 -0.46 -2.18 -18.29
C TYR A 259 -1.89 -1.81 -17.85
N LEU A 260 -2.86 -2.74 -17.97
CA LEU A 260 -4.26 -2.44 -17.59
C LEU A 260 -4.39 -2.30 -16.08
N GLU A 261 -3.77 -3.21 -15.33
CA GLU A 261 -3.72 -3.21 -13.88
C GLU A 261 -3.11 -1.89 -13.39
N ASN A 262 -1.95 -1.50 -13.94
CA ASN A 262 -1.29 -0.23 -13.62
C ASN A 262 -2.18 0.97 -13.93
N TYR A 263 -2.91 0.96 -15.06
CA TYR A 263 -3.82 2.03 -15.41
C TYR A 263 -4.99 2.20 -14.41
N PHE A 264 -5.56 1.09 -13.91
CA PHE A 264 -6.61 1.15 -12.90
C PHE A 264 -6.13 1.71 -11.57
N VAL A 265 -4.89 1.41 -11.18
CA VAL A 265 -4.27 2.01 -9.98
C VAL A 265 -4.02 3.51 -10.20
N LEU A 266 -3.46 3.89 -11.35
CA LEU A 266 -3.25 5.30 -11.70
C LEU A 266 -4.55 6.11 -11.70
N LYS A 267 -5.68 5.50 -12.12
CA LYS A 267 -7.02 6.12 -12.06
C LYS A 267 -7.42 6.55 -10.66
N ARG A 268 -6.91 5.89 -9.62
CA ARG A 268 -7.22 6.18 -8.21
C ARG A 268 -6.22 7.13 -7.55
N ILE A 269 -4.98 7.15 -8.04
CA ILE A 269 -3.88 7.92 -7.41
C ILE A 269 -3.68 9.29 -8.07
N TYR A 270 -3.82 9.38 -9.40
CA TYR A 270 -3.38 10.55 -10.17
C TYR A 270 -4.51 11.20 -11.00
N PRO A 271 -4.42 12.52 -11.26
CA PRO A 271 -5.37 13.26 -12.06
C PRO A 271 -5.36 12.84 -13.55
N LEU A 272 -6.33 13.33 -14.33
CA LEU A 272 -6.55 12.90 -15.71
C LEU A 272 -5.36 13.19 -16.63
N GLU A 273 -4.70 14.32 -16.43
CA GLU A 273 -3.60 14.82 -17.24
C GLU A 273 -2.40 13.88 -17.15
N TYR A 274 -2.03 13.49 -15.92
CA TYR A 274 -0.95 12.53 -15.67
C TYR A 274 -1.26 11.18 -16.31
N ARG A 275 -2.51 10.71 -16.21
CA ARG A 275 -2.95 9.45 -16.83
C ARG A 275 -2.82 9.48 -18.35
N LYS A 276 -3.19 10.59 -18.99
CA LYS A 276 -3.01 10.76 -20.44
C LYS A 276 -1.54 10.73 -20.84
N ALA A 277 -0.68 11.46 -20.12
CA ALA A 277 0.76 11.48 -20.38
C ALA A 277 1.39 10.10 -20.18
N TRP A 278 1.02 9.38 -19.12
CA TRP A 278 1.48 8.01 -18.88
C TRP A 278 1.04 7.05 -19.98
N LEU A 279 -0.24 7.09 -20.38
CA LEU A 279 -0.78 6.28 -21.48
C LEU A 279 -0.04 6.55 -22.79
N GLU A 280 0.25 7.82 -23.08
CA GLU A 280 0.99 8.21 -24.28
C GLU A 280 2.44 7.73 -24.23
N GLY A 281 3.11 7.85 -23.09
CA GLY A 281 4.43 7.28 -22.84
C GLY A 281 4.46 5.77 -23.05
N GLU A 282 3.49 5.03 -22.51
CA GLU A 282 3.37 3.58 -22.71
C GLU A 282 3.05 3.20 -24.16
N LYS A 283 2.23 3.98 -24.86
CA LYS A 283 1.99 3.81 -26.32
C LYS A 283 3.27 4.03 -27.12
N ARG A 284 4.08 5.03 -26.76
CA ARG A 284 5.38 5.31 -27.40
C ARG A 284 6.37 4.17 -27.16
N LYS A 285 6.56 3.75 -25.91
CA LYS A 285 7.46 2.63 -25.54
C LYS A 285 7.12 1.32 -26.25
N ASN A 286 5.82 1.05 -26.45
CA ASN A 286 5.33 -0.16 -27.11
C ASN A 286 5.04 0.05 -28.61
N GLY A 287 5.59 1.10 -29.24
CA GLY A 287 5.48 1.34 -30.69
C GLY A 287 4.08 1.72 -31.20
N ARG A 288 3.05 1.67 -30.37
CA ARG A 288 1.65 1.98 -30.72
C ARG A 288 1.42 3.43 -31.11
N SER A 289 2.22 4.38 -30.63
CA SER A 289 2.08 5.78 -31.05
C SER A 289 2.60 6.03 -32.48
N VAL A 290 3.54 5.20 -32.95
CA VAL A 290 4.12 5.29 -34.30
C VAL A 290 3.34 4.42 -35.30
N LEU A 291 2.69 3.37 -34.79
CA LEU A 291 1.75 2.51 -35.53
C LEU A 291 0.31 3.08 -35.58
N LEU A 292 0.10 4.39 -35.32
CA LEU A 292 -1.21 5.05 -35.46
C LEU A 292 -1.15 6.04 -36.64
N GLY A 293 -2.11 5.94 -37.55
CA GLY A 293 -2.21 6.78 -38.76
C GLY A 293 -1.61 6.11 -40.00
N SER A 294 -1.02 6.91 -40.90
CA SER A 294 -0.60 6.49 -42.24
C SER A 294 0.40 5.33 -42.31
N LEU A 295 1.12 5.03 -41.21
CA LEU A 295 2.01 3.87 -41.14
C LEU A 295 1.22 2.56 -40.91
N GLN A 296 0.13 2.61 -40.13
CA GLN A 296 -0.78 1.49 -39.95
C GLN A 296 -1.51 1.18 -41.25
N ASP A 297 -1.98 2.23 -41.93
CA ASP A 297 -2.65 2.12 -43.22
C ASP A 297 -1.69 1.56 -44.28
N LYS A 298 -0.43 2.01 -44.34
CA LYS A 298 0.59 1.43 -45.24
C LYS A 298 0.95 -0.02 -44.93
N ILE A 299 0.90 -0.45 -43.67
CA ILE A 299 1.17 -1.84 -43.27
C ILE A 299 -0.06 -2.74 -43.52
N LEU A 300 -1.28 -2.19 -43.40
CA LEU A 300 -2.55 -2.90 -43.61
C LEU A 300 -3.01 -2.93 -45.08
N GLU A 301 -2.72 -1.89 -45.87
CA GLU A 301 -2.90 -1.88 -47.34
C GLU A 301 -2.07 -2.98 -48.01
N GLY A 302 -1.03 -3.48 -47.33
CA GLY A 302 -0.15 -4.56 -47.77
C GLY A 302 -0.34 -5.89 -47.04
N GLN A 303 -1.57 -6.30 -46.67
CA GLN A 303 -1.79 -7.65 -46.13
C GLN A 303 -1.39 -8.79 -47.08
N ASP A 304 -1.18 -8.50 -48.38
CA ASP A 304 -0.59 -9.38 -49.40
C ASP A 304 0.91 -9.11 -49.67
N GLU A 305 1.59 -8.22 -48.95
CA GLU A 305 3.00 -7.90 -49.18
C GLU A 305 3.98 -8.83 -48.43
N SER A 306 5.07 -9.20 -49.12
CA SER A 306 6.13 -10.06 -48.56
C SER A 306 6.68 -9.49 -47.25
N LEU A 307 6.96 -10.37 -46.28
CA LEU A 307 7.53 -10.03 -44.98
C LEU A 307 8.75 -9.09 -45.08
N GLU A 308 9.50 -9.17 -46.18
CA GLU A 308 10.67 -8.33 -46.47
C GLU A 308 10.30 -6.84 -46.61
N LYS A 309 9.18 -6.52 -47.28
CA LYS A 309 8.71 -5.13 -47.43
C LYS A 309 8.29 -4.55 -46.07
N ARG A 310 7.53 -5.33 -45.28
CA ARG A 310 7.12 -4.93 -43.93
C ARG A 310 8.33 -4.73 -43.01
N TYR A 311 9.31 -5.64 -43.08
CA TYR A 311 10.57 -5.49 -42.37
C TYR A 311 11.35 -4.24 -42.79
N ALA A 312 11.45 -3.93 -44.08
CA ALA A 312 12.13 -2.73 -44.56
C ALA A 312 11.52 -1.45 -44.00
N ILE A 313 10.18 -1.34 -43.99
CA ILE A 313 9.45 -0.21 -43.42
C ILE A 313 9.71 -0.11 -41.91
N LEU A 314 9.59 -1.21 -41.17
CA LEU A 314 9.80 -1.20 -39.71
C LEU A 314 11.26 -0.91 -39.33
N LYS A 315 12.22 -1.38 -40.14
CA LYS A 315 13.65 -1.08 -39.98
C LYS A 315 13.92 0.42 -40.13
N GLN A 316 13.38 1.06 -41.17
CA GLN A 316 13.52 2.51 -41.36
C GLN A 316 12.99 3.32 -40.17
N ASN A 317 11.97 2.81 -39.49
CA ASN A 317 11.34 3.45 -38.35
C ASN A 317 11.87 2.97 -36.99
N ARG A 318 12.90 2.10 -36.95
CA ARG A 318 13.45 1.49 -35.72
C ARG A 318 12.41 0.72 -34.89
N LEU A 319 11.46 0.08 -35.55
CA LEU A 319 10.34 -0.67 -34.95
C LEU A 319 10.44 -2.18 -35.17
N VAL A 320 11.60 -2.73 -35.53
CA VAL A 320 11.76 -4.17 -35.83
C VAL A 320 11.25 -5.07 -34.69
N TYR A 321 11.40 -4.63 -33.43
CA TYR A 321 10.94 -5.33 -32.24
C TYR A 321 9.40 -5.50 -32.13
N THR A 322 8.62 -4.78 -32.94
CA THR A 322 7.16 -4.90 -32.96
C THR A 322 6.65 -6.06 -33.81
N LEU A 323 7.48 -6.63 -34.69
CA LEU A 323 7.16 -7.82 -35.50
C LEU A 323 6.70 -9.00 -34.63
N SER A 324 5.84 -9.86 -35.16
CA SER A 324 5.40 -11.05 -34.42
C SER A 324 6.58 -11.99 -34.13
N PRO A 325 6.54 -12.78 -33.04
CA PRO A 325 7.54 -13.83 -32.79
C PRO A 325 7.88 -14.70 -34.00
N PHE A 326 6.89 -15.14 -34.79
CA PHE A 326 7.13 -15.96 -35.98
C PHE A 326 7.75 -15.17 -37.13
N GLU A 327 7.32 -13.94 -37.35
CA GLU A 327 7.94 -13.04 -38.33
C GLU A 327 9.42 -12.79 -38.00
N LEU A 328 9.72 -12.57 -36.72
CA LEU A 328 11.09 -12.46 -36.24
C LEU A 328 11.89 -13.74 -36.50
N LEU A 329 11.33 -14.92 -36.21
CA LEU A 329 12.01 -16.20 -36.49
C LEU A 329 12.25 -16.45 -37.97
N ILE A 330 11.31 -16.08 -38.84
CA ILE A 330 11.49 -16.20 -40.30
C ILE A 330 12.67 -15.32 -40.75
N LEU A 331 12.73 -14.06 -40.29
CA LEU A 331 13.83 -13.16 -40.63
C LEU A 331 15.16 -13.56 -39.99
N LEU A 332 15.14 -14.11 -38.77
CA LEU A 332 16.34 -14.62 -38.10
C LEU A 332 16.91 -15.86 -38.81
N ASN A 333 16.07 -16.61 -39.53
CA ASN A 333 16.49 -17.73 -40.38
C ASN A 333 16.77 -17.32 -41.84
N SER A 334 16.71 -16.03 -42.18
CA SER A 334 16.99 -15.53 -43.52
C SER A 334 18.38 -14.87 -43.62
N THR A 335 18.71 -14.37 -44.81
CA THR A 335 19.92 -13.56 -45.06
C THR A 335 19.98 -12.28 -44.22
N GLU A 336 18.86 -11.83 -43.65
CA GLU A 336 18.77 -10.64 -42.79
C GLU A 336 19.09 -10.91 -41.31
N SER A 337 19.39 -12.15 -40.93
CA SER A 337 19.60 -12.56 -39.53
C SER A 337 20.53 -11.62 -38.75
N SER A 338 21.72 -11.31 -39.30
CA SER A 338 22.68 -10.44 -38.62
C SER A 338 22.17 -9.03 -38.41
N ASN A 339 21.33 -8.52 -39.32
CA ASN A 339 20.73 -7.20 -39.21
C ASN A 339 19.65 -7.20 -38.13
N VAL A 340 18.75 -8.18 -38.14
CA VAL A 340 17.69 -8.31 -37.13
C VAL A 340 18.29 -8.44 -35.72
N GLN A 341 19.35 -9.24 -35.55
CA GLN A 341 20.04 -9.36 -34.26
C GLN A 341 20.63 -8.02 -33.78
N LYS A 342 21.23 -7.24 -34.68
CA LYS A 342 21.75 -5.90 -34.36
C LYS A 342 20.64 -4.92 -33.99
N GLU A 343 19.52 -4.94 -34.71
CA GLU A 343 18.37 -4.07 -34.44
C GLU A 343 17.73 -4.40 -33.08
N ILE A 344 17.48 -5.67 -32.77
CA ILE A 344 16.95 -6.10 -31.47
C ILE A 344 17.88 -5.65 -30.33
N GLY A 345 19.19 -5.88 -30.46
CA GLY A 345 20.17 -5.45 -29.46
C GLY A 345 20.33 -3.93 -29.35
N GLY A 346 20.11 -3.18 -30.43
CA GLY A 346 20.12 -1.72 -30.43
C GLY A 346 18.89 -1.13 -29.74
N VAL A 347 17.72 -1.68 -29.99
CA VAL A 347 16.46 -1.26 -29.34
C VAL A 347 16.45 -1.64 -27.86
N GLU A 348 17.05 -2.75 -27.46
CA GLU A 348 17.21 -3.09 -26.04
C GLU A 348 17.94 -1.99 -25.27
N LYS A 349 19.00 -1.41 -25.85
CA LYS A 349 19.74 -0.33 -25.21
C LYS A 349 18.93 0.96 -25.09
N SER A 350 18.01 1.22 -26.02
CA SER A 350 17.22 2.46 -26.03
C SER A 350 15.89 2.36 -25.28
N LEU A 351 15.28 1.17 -25.26
CA LEU A 351 13.97 0.89 -24.66
C LEU A 351 14.00 -0.42 -23.85
N PRO A 352 14.84 -0.53 -22.80
CA PRO A 352 15.02 -1.77 -22.05
C PRO A 352 13.75 -2.23 -21.32
N ASP A 353 12.87 -1.30 -20.96
CA ASP A 353 11.63 -1.59 -20.22
C ASP A 353 10.45 -2.00 -21.10
N SER A 354 10.57 -1.89 -22.43
CA SER A 354 9.48 -2.20 -23.35
C SER A 354 9.19 -3.70 -23.39
N TYR A 355 7.93 -4.08 -23.17
CA TYR A 355 7.51 -5.48 -23.20
C TYR A 355 7.73 -6.14 -24.57
N LEU A 356 7.57 -5.38 -25.66
CA LEU A 356 7.82 -5.87 -27.01
C LEU A 356 9.31 -6.08 -27.28
N THR A 357 10.17 -5.21 -26.74
CA THR A 357 11.63 -5.35 -26.81
C THR A 357 12.09 -6.58 -26.02
N LYS A 358 11.57 -6.78 -24.80
CA LYS A 358 11.81 -7.97 -23.99
C LYS A 358 11.33 -9.24 -24.69
N ARG A 359 10.17 -9.21 -25.35
CA ARG A 359 9.66 -10.31 -26.19
C ARG A 359 10.56 -10.59 -27.39
N ALA A 360 10.99 -9.57 -28.13
CA ALA A 360 11.88 -9.75 -29.27
C ALA A 360 13.23 -10.37 -28.84
N LYS A 361 13.73 -9.98 -27.66
CA LYS A 361 14.91 -10.59 -27.04
C LYS A 361 14.66 -12.05 -26.64
N ALA A 362 13.51 -12.37 -26.06
CA ALA A 362 13.12 -13.74 -25.76
C ALA A 362 13.15 -14.61 -27.03
N VAL A 363 12.56 -14.12 -28.13
CA VAL A 363 12.59 -14.81 -29.42
C VAL A 363 14.03 -15.01 -29.93
N LEU A 364 14.93 -14.06 -29.68
CA LEU A 364 16.34 -14.21 -30.00
C LEU A 364 17.03 -15.31 -29.18
N TYR A 365 16.71 -15.46 -27.89
CA TYR A 365 17.19 -16.59 -27.08
C TYR A 365 16.68 -17.93 -27.64
N PHE A 366 15.39 -18.00 -27.99
CA PHE A 366 14.80 -19.18 -28.62
C PHE A 366 15.53 -19.54 -29.93
N PHE A 367 15.76 -18.56 -30.80
CA PHE A 367 16.50 -18.75 -32.07
C PHE A 367 17.91 -19.30 -31.83
N LYS A 368 18.60 -18.82 -30.79
CA LYS A 368 19.93 -19.31 -30.40
C LYS A 368 19.91 -20.66 -29.70
N LYS A 369 18.74 -21.27 -29.51
CA LYS A 369 18.50 -22.51 -28.75
C LYS A 369 18.89 -22.40 -27.28
N ASP A 370 18.91 -21.19 -26.74
CA ASP A 370 19.09 -20.93 -25.31
C ASP A 370 17.71 -20.98 -24.62
N PHE A 371 17.19 -22.20 -24.51
CA PHE A 371 15.80 -22.43 -24.08
C PHE A 371 15.58 -22.09 -22.61
N GLU A 372 16.57 -22.26 -21.75
CA GLU A 372 16.47 -21.88 -20.34
C GLU A 372 16.35 -20.37 -20.17
N GLU A 373 17.21 -19.57 -20.82
CA GLU A 373 17.12 -18.12 -20.76
C GLU A 373 15.86 -17.60 -21.46
N PHE A 374 15.43 -18.24 -22.54
CA PHE A 374 14.13 -17.97 -23.14
C PHE A 374 13.00 -18.10 -22.11
N LEU A 375 12.90 -19.23 -21.40
CA LEU A 375 11.84 -19.46 -20.41
C LEU A 375 11.89 -18.47 -19.24
N LYS A 376 13.08 -18.17 -18.71
CA LYS A 376 13.26 -17.13 -17.66
C LYS A 376 12.83 -15.75 -18.16
N SER A 377 13.09 -15.44 -19.43
CA SER A 377 12.76 -14.13 -20.00
C SER A 377 11.27 -13.88 -20.21
N LEU A 378 10.43 -14.93 -20.23
CA LEU A 378 8.98 -14.82 -20.48
C LEU A 378 8.24 -13.97 -19.45
N GLU A 379 8.66 -13.99 -18.19
CA GLU A 379 8.05 -13.19 -17.12
C GLU A 379 8.14 -11.69 -17.41
N HIS A 380 9.24 -11.29 -18.04
CA HIS A 380 9.53 -9.91 -18.38
C HIS A 380 8.77 -9.44 -19.63
N CYS A 381 8.14 -10.35 -20.39
CA CYS A 381 7.39 -10.04 -21.61
C CYS A 381 5.97 -9.52 -21.34
N GLY A 382 5.53 -9.46 -20.08
CA GLY A 382 4.18 -9.03 -19.71
C GLY A 382 3.11 -9.88 -20.37
N ARG A 383 1.99 -9.28 -20.81
CA ARG A 383 0.89 -10.02 -21.45
C ARG A 383 1.27 -10.66 -22.80
N PHE A 384 2.33 -10.19 -23.46
CA PHE A 384 2.73 -10.75 -24.75
C PHE A 384 3.25 -12.18 -24.66
N ARG A 385 3.63 -12.65 -23.46
CA ARG A 385 3.96 -14.06 -23.23
C ARG A 385 2.80 -15.02 -23.51
N PHE A 386 1.56 -14.52 -23.49
CA PHE A 386 0.35 -15.29 -23.74
C PHE A 386 -0.14 -15.20 -25.20
N SER A 387 0.64 -14.59 -26.11
CA SER A 387 0.27 -14.64 -27.53
C SER A 387 0.38 -16.08 -28.05
N PRO A 388 -0.45 -16.48 -29.04
CA PRO A 388 -0.41 -17.84 -29.58
C PRO A 388 0.99 -18.28 -30.01
N GLU A 389 1.73 -17.40 -30.68
CA GLU A 389 3.10 -17.67 -31.13
C GLU A 389 4.07 -17.83 -29.96
N MET A 390 3.98 -17.00 -28.91
CA MET A 390 4.84 -17.15 -27.73
C MET A 390 4.53 -18.43 -26.95
N LEU A 391 3.25 -18.80 -26.83
CA LEU A 391 2.84 -20.07 -26.23
C LEU A 391 3.38 -21.26 -27.04
N TYR A 392 3.31 -21.19 -28.37
CA TYR A 392 3.92 -22.21 -29.23
C TYR A 392 5.42 -22.36 -28.97
N LEU A 393 6.16 -21.25 -28.90
CA LEU A 393 7.61 -21.27 -28.60
C LEU A 393 7.89 -21.76 -27.18
N GLN A 394 7.07 -21.38 -26.20
CA GLN A 394 7.15 -21.88 -24.82
C GLN A 394 6.97 -23.40 -24.75
N GLY A 395 5.92 -23.92 -25.39
CA GLY A 395 5.66 -25.36 -25.43
C GLY A 395 6.81 -26.12 -26.09
N SER A 396 7.31 -25.61 -27.22
CA SER A 396 8.47 -26.19 -27.92
C SER A 396 9.72 -26.18 -27.05
N ALA A 397 10.05 -25.04 -26.42
CA ALA A 397 11.23 -24.92 -25.55
C ALA A 397 11.16 -25.88 -24.35
N LEU A 398 9.98 -26.06 -23.74
CA LEU A 398 9.78 -27.00 -22.63
C LEU A 398 10.06 -28.45 -23.05
N VAL A 399 9.63 -28.84 -24.26
CA VAL A 399 9.94 -30.16 -24.81
C VAL A 399 11.45 -30.32 -25.04
N GLU A 400 12.11 -29.32 -25.61
CA GLU A 400 13.56 -29.37 -25.91
C GLU A 400 14.43 -29.46 -24.65
N ILE A 401 13.98 -28.93 -23.50
CA ILE A 401 14.69 -29.05 -22.21
C ILE A 401 14.28 -30.29 -21.39
N GLY A 402 13.47 -31.20 -21.96
CA GLY A 402 13.07 -32.45 -21.31
C GLY A 402 11.84 -32.35 -20.39
N ARG A 403 11.16 -31.20 -20.32
CA ARG A 403 9.87 -31.04 -19.61
C ARG A 403 8.70 -31.35 -20.55
N THR A 404 8.74 -32.54 -21.12
CA THR A 404 7.93 -32.90 -22.30
C THR A 404 6.43 -32.91 -22.03
N SER A 405 5.99 -33.43 -20.87
CA SER A 405 4.56 -33.46 -20.51
C SER A 405 3.95 -32.07 -20.38
N GLU A 406 4.66 -31.14 -19.75
CA GLU A 406 4.24 -29.75 -19.62
C GLU A 406 4.20 -29.03 -20.96
N GLY A 407 5.23 -29.22 -21.79
CA GLY A 407 5.30 -28.64 -23.13
C GLY A 407 4.17 -29.13 -24.04
N ILE A 408 3.91 -30.45 -24.05
CA ILE A 408 2.80 -31.04 -24.80
C ILE A 408 1.45 -30.50 -24.30
N GLY A 409 1.22 -30.47 -22.99
CA GLY A 409 -0.06 -29.96 -22.44
C GLY A 409 -0.34 -28.50 -22.82
N LEU A 410 0.71 -27.67 -22.91
CA LEU A 410 0.59 -26.29 -23.36
C LEU A 410 0.26 -26.19 -24.85
N LEU A 411 0.90 -27.01 -25.70
CA LEU A 411 0.60 -27.09 -27.14
C LEU A 411 -0.80 -27.66 -27.42
N GLU A 412 -1.27 -28.64 -26.64
CA GLU A 412 -2.63 -29.16 -26.73
C GLU A 412 -3.68 -28.10 -26.39
N SER A 413 -3.43 -27.31 -25.33
CA SER A 413 -4.28 -26.18 -24.97
C SER A 413 -4.36 -25.14 -26.09
N LEU A 414 -3.25 -24.92 -26.81
CA LEU A 414 -3.21 -24.05 -27.99
C LEU A 414 -4.03 -24.64 -29.15
N LEU A 415 -3.92 -25.95 -29.41
CA LEU A 415 -4.70 -26.64 -30.44
C LEU A 415 -6.21 -26.62 -30.14
N MET A 416 -6.63 -26.76 -28.87
CA MET A 416 -8.04 -26.61 -28.50
C MET A 416 -8.61 -25.24 -28.87
N LYS A 417 -7.78 -24.19 -28.77
CA LYS A 417 -8.17 -22.82 -29.13
C LYS A 417 -8.13 -22.57 -30.64
N PHE A 418 -7.27 -23.27 -31.37
CA PHE A 418 -7.11 -23.17 -32.82
C PHE A 418 -7.22 -24.56 -33.47
N PRO A 419 -8.42 -25.15 -33.50
CA PRO A 419 -8.59 -26.56 -33.86
C PRO A 419 -8.19 -26.86 -35.29
N ASP A 420 -8.27 -25.88 -36.20
CA ASP A 420 -7.98 -26.02 -37.63
C ASP A 420 -6.49 -25.82 -37.98
N ALA A 421 -5.63 -25.61 -36.99
CA ALA A 421 -4.20 -25.44 -37.22
C ALA A 421 -3.49 -26.79 -37.47
N ASP A 422 -3.49 -27.26 -38.72
CA ASP A 422 -2.87 -28.54 -39.11
C ASP A 422 -1.38 -28.64 -38.74
N TYR A 423 -0.66 -27.52 -38.79
CA TYR A 423 0.72 -27.45 -38.31
C TYR A 423 0.86 -27.83 -36.83
N LEU A 424 -0.03 -27.33 -35.95
CA LEU A 424 0.01 -27.65 -34.52
C LEU A 424 -0.26 -29.14 -34.28
N ARG A 425 -1.20 -29.72 -35.05
CA ARG A 425 -1.47 -31.16 -35.00
C ARG A 425 -0.23 -31.97 -35.37
N LEU A 426 0.43 -31.64 -36.48
CA LEU A 426 1.64 -32.32 -36.94
C LEU A 426 2.80 -32.22 -35.93
N VAL A 427 2.99 -31.04 -35.33
CA VAL A 427 4.02 -30.82 -34.30
C VAL A 427 3.71 -31.66 -33.05
N LEU A 428 2.46 -31.65 -32.58
CA LEU A 428 2.04 -32.46 -31.44
C LEU A 428 2.21 -33.96 -31.69
N GLU A 429 1.85 -34.46 -32.88
CA GLU A 429 2.10 -35.86 -33.25
C GLU A 429 3.59 -36.20 -33.22
N ARG A 430 4.45 -35.30 -33.69
CA ARG A 430 5.90 -35.50 -33.67
C ARG A 430 6.44 -35.61 -32.25
N TYR A 431 6.04 -34.69 -31.37
CA TYR A 431 6.51 -34.69 -29.99
C TYR A 431 5.95 -35.87 -29.18
N LYS A 432 4.69 -36.27 -29.42
CA LYS A 432 4.10 -37.46 -28.80
C LYS A 432 4.73 -38.77 -29.26
N LYS A 433 5.21 -38.86 -30.51
CA LYS A 433 5.94 -40.04 -31.02
C LYS A 433 7.39 -40.13 -30.50
N SER A 434 7.93 -39.02 -30.02
CA SER A 434 9.32 -38.90 -29.53
C SER A 434 9.43 -38.97 -28.01
N SER A 435 8.29 -39.00 -27.30
CA SER A 435 8.15 -39.25 -25.86
C SER A 435 7.86 -40.71 -25.61
#